data_AF-A0A963R2M3-F1
#
_entry.id   AF-A0A963R2M3-F1
#
_cell.length_a   1.000
_cell.length_b   1.000
_cell.length_c   1.000
_cell.angle_alpha   90.00
_cell.angle_beta   90.00
_cell.angle_gamma   90.00
#
_symmetry.space_group_name_H-M   'P 1'
#
loop_
_entity.id
_entity.type
_entity.pdbx_description
1 polymer ?
#
loop_
_entity_poly.entity_id
_entity_poly.type
_entity_poly.pdbx_seq_one_letter_code
_entity_poly.pdbx_strand_id
1 'polypeptide(L)'
;AYIQAGREDHIAPAESVWRMTRHLRGPWTFLLAGSGHIAGVVNPPAAKKYQYWTNGGSPETFADFIEGASETPGSWWPHWLGWLHDQDRAEVPAKGKRVPGGKGDTVVEDAPGTYVKTR
;
A
#
# COMPACT_ATOMS: atom_id res chain seq x y z
N ALA A 1 9.92 -1.04 6.29
CA ALA A 1 9.25 -1.50 5.05
C ALA A 1 7.77 -1.74 5.33
N TYR A 2 6.90 -1.49 4.36
CA TYR A 2 5.48 -1.83 4.43
C TYR A 2 5.17 -2.84 3.33
N ILE A 3 4.74 -4.04 3.72
CA ILE A 3 4.48 -5.17 2.82
C ILE A 3 2.97 -5.40 2.82
N GLN A 4 2.35 -5.38 1.64
CA GLN A 4 0.93 -5.68 1.47
C GLN A 4 0.77 -6.91 0.57
N ALA A 5 -0.14 -7.81 0.95
CA ALA A 5 -0.53 -8.97 0.16
C ALA A 5 -2.06 -9.10 0.11
N GLY A 6 -2.61 -9.74 -0.93
CA GLY A 6 -4.03 -10.10 -0.99
C GLY A 6 -4.28 -11.52 -0.46
N ARG A 7 -5.32 -11.71 0.37
CA ARG A 7 -5.66 -13.01 0.96
C ARG A 7 -6.06 -14.06 -0.08
N GLU A 8 -6.72 -13.63 -1.15
CA GLU A 8 -7.19 -14.51 -2.24
C GLU A 8 -6.39 -14.26 -3.53
N ASP A 9 -5.19 -13.69 -3.42
CA ASP A 9 -4.33 -13.43 -4.57
C ASP A 9 -3.67 -14.72 -5.06
N HIS A 10 -4.00 -15.14 -6.28
CA HIS A 10 -3.44 -16.31 -6.92
C HIS A 10 -2.25 -15.98 -7.84
N ILE A 11 -2.01 -14.69 -8.15
CA ILE A 11 -0.88 -14.21 -8.96
C ILE A 11 0.34 -14.01 -8.06
N ALA A 12 0.15 -13.34 -6.91
CA ALA A 12 1.15 -13.15 -5.88
C ALA A 12 0.64 -13.73 -4.54
N PRO A 13 0.75 -15.07 -4.32
CA PRO A 13 0.24 -15.71 -3.12
C PRO A 13 0.81 -15.09 -1.84
N ALA A 14 -0.05 -14.84 -0.84
CA ALA A 14 0.33 -14.14 0.38
C ALA A 14 1.48 -14.80 1.13
N GLU A 15 1.55 -16.14 1.16
CA GLU A 15 2.66 -16.88 1.75
C GLU A 15 3.98 -16.66 0.99
N SER A 16 3.93 -16.45 -0.32
CA SER A 16 5.12 -16.08 -1.12
C SER A 16 5.56 -14.66 -0.77
N VAL A 17 4.62 -13.70 -0.71
CA VAL A 17 4.90 -12.30 -0.33
C VAL A 17 5.46 -12.20 1.10
N TRP A 18 4.98 -13.04 2.03
CA TRP A 18 5.49 -13.13 3.40
C TRP A 18 7.01 -13.32 3.46
N ARG A 19 7.60 -14.04 2.50
CA ARG A 19 9.05 -14.27 2.46
C ARG A 19 9.86 -12.98 2.37
N MET A 20 9.28 -11.87 1.89
CA MET A 20 9.93 -10.55 1.90
C MET A 20 10.35 -10.11 3.32
N THR A 21 9.64 -10.53 4.37
CA THR A 21 10.00 -10.26 5.78
C THR A 21 11.37 -10.80 6.17
N ARG A 22 11.88 -11.80 5.43
CA ARG A 22 13.20 -12.43 5.65
C ARG A 22 14.30 -11.84 4.76
N HIS A 23 13.94 -11.09 3.74
CA HIS A 23 14.88 -10.53 2.77
C HIS A 23 15.09 -9.03 2.93
N LEU A 24 14.10 -8.31 3.47
CA LEU A 24 14.21 -6.88 3.76
C LEU A 24 14.87 -6.65 5.12
N ARG A 25 15.71 -5.62 5.21
CA ARG A 25 16.36 -5.19 6.45
C ARG A 25 15.57 -4.06 7.11
N GLY A 26 15.71 -3.96 8.44
CA GLY A 26 15.04 -2.95 9.25
C GLY A 26 13.61 -3.34 9.66
N PRO A 27 12.90 -2.45 10.38
CA PRO A 27 11.53 -2.70 10.81
C PRO A 27 10.61 -2.92 9.61
N TRP A 28 9.69 -3.87 9.72
CA TRP A 28 8.69 -4.13 8.70
C TRP A 28 7.30 -4.20 9.30
N THR A 29 6.31 -3.90 8.46
CA THR A 29 4.88 -4.07 8.72
C THR A 29 4.33 -4.95 7.62
N PHE A 30 3.62 -6.01 7.98
CA PHE A 30 2.91 -6.86 7.03
C PHE A 30 1.40 -6.65 7.19
N LEU A 31 0.72 -6.42 6.07
CA LEU A 31 -0.73 -6.27 6.01
C LEU A 31 -1.31 -7.25 4.99
N LEU A 32 -2.36 -7.96 5.39
CA LEU A 32 -3.11 -8.83 4.52
C LEU A 32 -4.43 -8.15 4.14
N ALA A 33 -4.61 -7.78 2.88
CA ALA A 33 -5.86 -7.23 2.38
C ALA A 33 -6.83 -8.35 2.02
N GLY A 34 -8.13 -8.14 2.26
CA GLY A 34 -9.17 -9.03 1.75
C GLY A 34 -9.24 -9.02 0.22
N SER A 35 -9.82 -10.08 -0.35
CA SER A 35 -9.94 -10.31 -1.80
C SER A 35 -8.60 -10.60 -2.52
N GLY A 36 -8.67 -10.69 -3.85
CA GLY A 36 -7.57 -11.10 -4.73
C GLY A 36 -6.74 -9.95 -5.29
N HIS A 37 -5.90 -10.24 -6.29
CA HIS A 37 -4.84 -9.36 -6.79
C HIS A 37 -5.25 -7.89 -7.00
N ILE A 38 -6.27 -7.64 -7.82
CA ILE A 38 -6.69 -6.26 -8.13
C ILE A 38 -7.60 -5.71 -7.03
N ALA A 39 -8.63 -6.46 -6.63
CA ALA A 39 -9.65 -5.99 -5.71
C ALA A 39 -9.14 -5.77 -4.28
N GLY A 40 -8.12 -6.51 -3.84
CA GLY A 40 -7.49 -6.33 -2.54
C GLY A 40 -6.53 -5.14 -2.50
N VAL A 41 -5.77 -4.91 -3.57
CA VAL A 41 -4.85 -3.76 -3.68
C VAL A 41 -5.63 -2.46 -3.90
N VAL A 42 -6.52 -2.46 -4.89
CA VAL A 42 -7.31 -1.29 -5.29
C VAL A 42 -8.65 -1.28 -4.55
N ASN A 43 -8.61 -0.94 -3.26
CA ASN A 43 -9.79 -0.81 -2.41
C ASN A 43 -9.93 0.62 -1.85
N PRO A 44 -10.60 1.54 -2.56
CA PRO A 44 -10.77 2.91 -2.10
C PRO A 44 -11.59 3.00 -0.79
N PRO A 45 -11.17 3.80 0.22
CA PRO A 45 -11.89 3.93 1.49
C PRO A 45 -13.36 4.32 1.35
N ALA A 46 -13.68 5.14 0.35
CA ALA A 46 -15.05 5.59 0.09
C ALA A 46 -16.00 4.42 -0.29
N ALA A 47 -15.46 3.31 -0.81
CA ALA A 47 -16.26 2.15 -1.18
C ALA A 47 -16.80 1.37 0.04
N LYS A 48 -16.15 1.51 1.21
CA LYS A 48 -16.50 0.80 2.47
C LYS A 48 -16.68 -0.72 2.26
N LYS A 49 -15.82 -1.32 1.45
CA LYS A 49 -15.82 -2.76 1.15
C LYS A 49 -14.62 -3.47 1.77
N TYR A 50 -14.78 -4.77 1.94
CA TYR A 50 -13.77 -5.69 2.43
C TYR A 50 -13.25 -5.34 3.83
N GLN A 51 -12.07 -5.87 4.14
CA GLN A 51 -11.40 -5.79 5.42
C GLN A 51 -9.91 -6.05 5.18
N TYR A 52 -9.10 -5.83 6.19
CA TYR A 52 -7.70 -6.22 6.20
C TYR A 52 -7.31 -6.78 7.56
N TRP A 53 -6.19 -7.51 7.60
CA TRP A 53 -5.64 -8.05 8.84
C TRP A 53 -4.24 -7.50 9.08
N THR A 54 -3.97 -7.20 10.34
CA THR A 54 -2.64 -6.85 10.85
C THR A 54 -2.36 -7.68 12.09
N ASN A 55 -1.09 -7.91 12.40
CA ASN A 55 -0.68 -8.62 13.60
C ASN A 55 0.32 -7.74 14.36
N GLY A 56 -0.08 -7.27 15.54
CA GLY A 56 0.75 -6.42 16.40
C GLY A 56 1.80 -7.18 17.22
N GLY A 57 1.82 -8.51 17.12
CA GLY A 57 2.82 -9.36 17.74
C GLY A 57 4.12 -9.44 16.92
N SER A 58 4.87 -10.52 17.11
CA SER A 58 6.10 -10.81 16.37
C SER A 58 6.03 -12.18 15.71
N PRO A 59 5.10 -12.38 14.74
CA PRO A 59 4.95 -13.65 14.06
C PRO A 59 6.23 -14.04 13.30
N GLU A 60 6.63 -15.31 13.42
CA GLU A 60 7.80 -15.84 12.72
C GLU A 60 7.38 -16.49 11.39
N THR A 61 6.23 -17.16 11.36
CA THR A 61 5.69 -17.78 10.15
C THR A 61 4.45 -17.03 9.64
N PHE A 62 4.09 -17.29 8.38
CA PHE A 62 2.83 -16.77 7.85
C PHE A 62 1.63 -17.36 8.59
N ALA A 63 1.72 -18.62 9.06
CA ALA A 63 0.68 -19.23 9.87
C ALA A 63 0.52 -18.49 11.21
N ASP A 64 1.61 -18.18 11.90
CA ASP A 64 1.60 -17.39 13.14
C ASP A 64 0.99 -16.01 12.91
N PHE A 65 1.32 -15.39 11.76
CA PHE A 65 0.74 -14.11 11.38
C PHE A 65 -0.78 -14.20 11.32
N ILE A 66 -1.31 -15.21 10.62
CA ILE A 66 -2.75 -15.43 10.46
C ILE A 66 -3.43 -15.73 11.80
N GLU A 67 -2.83 -16.57 12.65
CA GLU A 67 -3.38 -16.95 13.94
C GLU A 67 -3.52 -15.76 14.89
N GLY A 68 -2.52 -14.88 14.93
CA GLY A 68 -2.54 -13.67 15.77
C GLY A 68 -3.12 -12.43 15.07
N ALA A 69 -3.66 -12.55 13.86
CA ALA A 69 -4.09 -11.39 13.08
C ALA A 69 -5.42 -10.84 13.60
N SER A 70 -5.49 -9.51 13.75
CA SER A 70 -6.73 -8.79 14.04
C SER A 70 -7.34 -8.25 12.75
N GLU A 71 -8.61 -8.54 12.53
CA GLU A 71 -9.38 -8.02 11.40
C GLU A 71 -9.80 -6.57 11.64
N THR A 72 -9.64 -5.73 10.62
CA THR A 72 -10.16 -4.36 10.60
C THR A 72 -11.04 -4.17 9.37
N PRO A 73 -12.31 -3.73 9.52
CA PRO A 73 -13.21 -3.54 8.39
C PRO A 73 -12.78 -2.36 7.51
N GLY A 74 -13.04 -2.49 6.20
CA GLY A 74 -12.81 -1.44 5.21
C GLY A 74 -11.44 -1.50 4.53
N SER A 75 -11.07 -0.37 3.92
CA SER A 75 -9.83 -0.23 3.16
C SER A 75 -8.61 -0.21 4.07
N TRP A 76 -7.51 -0.81 3.59
CA TRP A 76 -6.20 -0.75 4.23
C TRP A 76 -5.43 0.54 3.94
N TRP A 77 -5.87 1.35 2.97
CA TRP A 77 -5.18 2.60 2.59
C TRP A 77 -4.99 3.58 3.75
N PRO A 78 -5.95 3.79 4.67
CA PRO A 78 -5.75 4.66 5.82
C PRO A 78 -4.70 4.14 6.80
N HIS A 79 -4.58 2.81 6.95
CA HIS A 79 -3.53 2.20 7.77
C HIS A 79 -2.14 2.46 7.17
N TRP A 80 -2.02 2.31 5.84
CA TRP A 80 -0.78 2.64 5.14
C TRP A 80 -0.45 4.14 5.20
N LEU A 81 -1.43 5.02 5.07
CA LEU A 81 -1.24 6.46 5.23
C LEU A 81 -0.75 6.81 6.65
N GLY A 82 -1.33 6.18 7.68
CA GLY A 82 -0.87 6.32 9.07
C GLY A 82 0.59 5.90 9.23
N TRP A 83 0.95 4.74 8.67
CA TRP A 83 2.34 4.26 8.67
C TRP A 83 3.31 5.24 7.98
N LEU A 84 2.90 5.85 6.85
CA LEU A 84 3.69 6.86 6.16
C LEU A 84 3.93 8.10 7.03
N HIS A 85 2.89 8.59 7.70
CA HIS A 85 3.03 9.70 8.65
C HIS A 85 3.96 9.34 9.82
N ASP A 86 3.95 8.10 10.29
CA ASP A 86 4.89 7.68 11.33
C ASP A 86 6.35 7.65 10.87
N GLN A 87 6.61 7.57 9.55
CA GLN A 87 7.96 7.71 9.03
C GLN A 87 8.43 9.18 9.03
N ASP A 88 7.54 10.10 8.65
CA ASP A 88 7.77 11.54 8.74
C ASP A 88 6.44 12.29 8.88
N ARG A 89 6.30 13.02 10.00
CA ARG A 89 5.10 13.80 10.34
C ARG A 89 5.21 15.26 9.89
N ALA A 90 6.35 15.68 9.36
CA ALA A 90 6.57 17.07 9.00
C ALA A 90 5.66 17.49 7.85
N GLU A 91 4.71 18.37 8.16
CA GLU A 91 3.92 19.05 7.15
C GLU A 91 4.52 20.42 6.87
N VAL A 92 4.72 20.71 5.59
CA VAL A 92 5.03 22.05 5.12
C VAL A 92 3.85 22.56 4.30
N PRO A 93 3.55 23.87 4.33
CA PRO A 93 2.67 24.43 3.33
C PRO A 93 3.18 23.99 1.97
N ALA A 94 2.30 23.49 1.10
CA ALA A 94 2.70 23.23 -0.27
C ALA A 94 3.28 24.55 -0.81
N LYS A 95 4.57 24.56 -1.12
CA LYS A 95 5.32 25.72 -1.62
C LYS A 95 5.68 25.44 -3.09
N GLY A 96 5.84 26.48 -3.89
CA GLY A 96 6.08 26.33 -5.33
C GLY A 96 4.81 26.29 -6.18
N LYS A 97 4.98 26.00 -7.47
CA LYS A 97 3.92 26.09 -8.47
C LYS A 97 2.85 25.02 -8.25
N ARG A 98 1.58 25.43 -8.36
CA ARG A 98 0.38 24.56 -8.24
C ARG A 98 -0.13 24.04 -9.58
N VAL A 99 0.28 24.69 -10.66
CA VAL A 99 -0.06 24.34 -12.04
C VAL A 99 1.27 24.10 -12.74
N PRO A 100 1.47 22.93 -13.40
CA PRO A 100 2.67 22.68 -14.20
C PRO A 100 2.86 23.77 -15.26
N GLY A 101 4.11 24.21 -15.46
CA GLY A 101 4.47 25.13 -16.54
C GLY A 101 5.07 26.47 -16.12
N GLY A 102 5.77 27.10 -17.05
CA GLY A 102 6.33 28.46 -16.94
C GLY A 102 7.85 28.51 -17.14
N LYS A 103 8.49 29.61 -16.71
CA LYS A 103 9.94 29.80 -16.91
C LYS A 103 10.73 28.69 -16.19
N GLY A 104 11.52 27.93 -16.94
CA GLY A 104 12.33 26.80 -16.44
C GLY A 104 11.54 25.50 -16.18
N ASP A 105 10.25 25.47 -16.50
CA ASP A 105 9.35 24.33 -16.29
C ASP A 105 8.55 24.10 -17.58
N THR A 106 9.15 23.33 -18.49
CA THR A 106 8.54 23.03 -19.78
C THR A 106 7.58 21.87 -19.63
N VAL A 107 6.28 22.14 -19.76
CA VAL A 107 5.26 21.09 -19.84
C VAL A 107 5.42 20.37 -21.17
N VAL A 108 5.55 19.05 -21.09
CA VAL A 108 5.65 18.19 -22.28
C VAL A 108 4.25 17.92 -22.84
N GLU A 109 3.34 17.44 -22.00
CA GLU A 109 1.94 17.17 -22.33
C GLU A 109 1.10 17.00 -21.05
N ASP A 110 -0.22 17.01 -21.20
CA ASP A 110 -1.13 16.72 -20.09
C ASP A 110 -1.07 15.24 -19.69
N ALA A 111 -1.16 14.98 -18.38
CA ALA A 111 -1.42 13.63 -17.86
C ALA A 111 -2.71 13.07 -18.52
N PRO A 112 -2.76 11.76 -18.85
CA PRO A 112 -1.85 10.71 -18.43
C PRO A 112 -0.67 10.45 -19.38
N GLY A 113 -0.41 11.35 -20.33
CA GLY A 113 0.66 11.22 -21.31
C GLY A 113 0.34 10.27 -22.46
N THR A 114 1.26 10.21 -23.42
CA THR A 114 1.16 9.45 -24.67
C THR A 114 1.52 7.98 -24.50
N TYR A 115 2.51 7.66 -23.65
CA TYR A 115 3.04 6.30 -23.53
C TYR A 115 2.00 5.29 -23.03
N VAL A 116 1.13 5.70 -22.09
CA VAL A 116 0.04 4.85 -21.61
C VAL A 116 -1.08 4.65 -22.64
N LYS A 117 -1.13 5.49 -23.68
CA LYS A 117 -2.15 5.44 -24.75
C LYS A 117 -1.67 4.65 -25.98
N THR A 118 -0.39 4.28 -26.03
CA THR A 118 0.18 3.46 -27.10
C THR A 118 -0.51 2.10 -27.15
N ARG A 119 -0.75 1.59 -28.36
CA ARG A 119 -1.41 0.30 -28.62
C ARG A 119 -0.42 -0.69 -29.23
#